data_AF-A0A8X6QDS7-F1
#
_entry.id   AF-A0A8X6QDS7-F1
#
_cell.length_a   1.000
_cell.length_b   1.000
_cell.length_c   1.000
_cell.angle_alpha   90.00
_cell.angle_beta   90.00
_cell.angle_gamma   90.00
#
_symmetry.space_group_name_H-M   'P 1'
#
loop_
_entity.id
_entity.type
_entity.pdbx_description
1 polymer ?
#
loop_
_entity_poly.entity_id
_entity_poly.type
_entity_poly.pdbx_seq_one_letter_code
_entity_poly.pdbx_strand_id
1 'polypeptide(L)'
;MVVKFLASYILGCSDAFQKISVKERAEEYRRIHNCEPVIAVDGRNLISWILCKKDFSLGTHLWWPMAAVCYKFKEFPKGIRRYNNRWIGDFTEKKELEYISEKVFGQKNKADLFHNGLKAYAMDISVSVLSICSSVDSEVAKAVNKKHFDGLSMCIYNLFCKKEYGSQEVLEDGSMLPSALVYREIRQRCYGVLFNCYSPTEPTLIEKENSVVIKERCAYKNNDLNEPELIRPLPLKTFQSVWDGSHLPRIEDLWFKCTKEEKLKIFWCILQIPMEFDLFMKLPEDKLVLSCILNYLIGGLNSGPLLKPLEIAIFIAQALWKPTTRYLEHLQPPFIHVTAVNLSSLFTSGIMAVLMALETCDSPIPATSAMPWRFYDGKLFHFLYDQAQSNPSVQKLCKNQNEVIQEFYKLLPVVTNNTVYAVDKLDWKNILNDFEKSSD
;
A
#
# COMPACT_ATOMS: atom_id res chain seq x y z
N MET A 1 -3.00 12.99 -10.13
CA MET A 1 -2.16 14.05 -9.54
C MET A 1 -2.80 14.48 -8.23
N VAL A 2 -2.24 14.08 -7.08
CA VAL A 2 -2.77 14.49 -5.76
C VAL A 2 -2.17 15.85 -5.42
N VAL A 3 -3.01 16.88 -5.33
CA VAL A 3 -2.57 18.21 -4.87
C VAL A 3 -2.66 18.22 -3.36
N LYS A 4 -1.52 17.96 -2.70
CA LYS A 4 -1.39 18.16 -1.26
C LYS A 4 -1.84 19.59 -0.93
N PHE A 5 -2.68 19.72 0.10
CA PHE A 5 -3.10 20.99 0.66
C PHE A 5 -4.00 21.89 -0.19
N LEU A 6 -4.66 21.36 -1.23
CA LEU A 6 -5.76 22.09 -1.90
C LEU A 6 -6.80 22.61 -0.88
N ALA A 7 -7.05 21.84 0.18
CA ALA A 7 -7.90 22.26 1.28
C ALA A 7 -7.36 23.51 2.02
N SER A 8 -6.05 23.64 2.27
CA SER A 8 -5.52 24.81 2.99
C SER A 8 -5.53 26.08 2.14
N TYR A 9 -5.37 25.95 0.82
CA TYR A 9 -5.46 27.06 -0.14
C TYR A 9 -6.91 27.60 -0.27
N ILE A 10 -7.89 26.70 -0.25
CA ILE A 10 -9.31 27.08 -0.37
C ILE A 10 -9.88 27.55 0.99
N LEU A 11 -9.39 27.01 2.12
CA LEU A 11 -9.81 27.41 3.48
C LEU A 11 -9.50 28.89 3.82
N GLY A 12 -8.55 29.53 3.14
CA GLY A 12 -8.24 30.95 3.29
C GLY A 12 -9.13 31.89 2.46
N CYS A 13 -9.97 31.35 1.59
CA CYS A 13 -10.87 32.12 0.72
C CYS A 13 -12.30 31.93 1.24
N SER A 14 -12.84 32.93 1.92
CA SER A 14 -14.18 32.88 2.55
C SER A 14 -15.29 32.52 1.55
N ASP A 15 -15.08 32.85 0.28
CA ASP A 15 -16.04 32.64 -0.80
C ASP A 15 -15.90 31.25 -1.45
N ALA A 16 -14.77 30.57 -1.23
CA ALA A 16 -14.47 29.26 -1.83
C ALA A 16 -14.61 28.08 -0.84
N PHE A 17 -14.49 28.31 0.46
CA PHE A 17 -14.80 27.32 1.50
C PHE A 17 -15.62 27.95 2.64
N GLN A 18 -16.88 27.54 2.74
CA GLN A 18 -17.72 27.88 3.87
C GLN A 18 -18.02 26.61 4.66
N LYS A 19 -17.62 26.59 5.94
CA LYS A 19 -17.98 25.51 6.86
C LYS A 19 -19.43 25.74 7.28
N ILE A 20 -20.35 25.20 6.50
CA ILE A 20 -21.79 25.29 6.77
C ILE A 20 -22.27 23.95 7.31
N SER A 21 -23.16 23.99 8.30
CA SER A 21 -23.89 22.80 8.68
C SER A 21 -24.75 22.31 7.52
N VAL A 22 -24.59 21.05 7.13
CA VAL A 22 -25.45 20.43 6.09
C VAL A 22 -26.94 20.61 6.45
N LYS A 23 -27.27 20.64 7.75
CA LYS A 23 -28.61 20.93 8.25
C LYS A 23 -29.03 22.38 7.98
N GLU A 24 -28.19 23.35 8.33
CA GLU A 24 -28.49 24.78 8.10
C GLU A 24 -28.62 25.08 6.61
N ARG A 25 -27.75 24.53 5.76
CA ARG A 25 -27.84 24.71 4.31
C ARG A 25 -29.08 24.08 3.72
N ALA A 26 -29.51 22.94 4.27
CA ALA A 26 -30.74 22.28 3.86
C ALA A 26 -32.01 23.05 4.29
N GLU A 27 -32.00 23.66 5.48
CA GLU A 27 -33.06 24.54 5.95
C GLU A 27 -33.13 25.85 5.15
N GLU A 28 -31.98 26.43 4.84
CA GLU A 28 -31.88 27.63 3.99
C GLU A 28 -32.38 27.37 2.57
N TYR A 29 -31.95 26.26 1.95
CA TYR A 29 -32.43 25.85 0.63
C TYR A 29 -33.95 25.65 0.61
N ARG A 30 -34.51 25.01 1.64
CA ARG A 30 -35.97 24.87 1.81
C ARG A 30 -36.68 26.20 1.88
N ARG A 31 -36.13 27.16 2.63
CA ARG A 31 -36.72 28.49 2.77
C ARG A 31 -36.73 29.26 1.45
N ILE A 32 -35.68 29.14 0.64
CA ILE A 32 -35.51 29.89 -0.61
C ILE A 32 -36.28 29.25 -1.77
N HIS A 33 -36.25 27.92 -1.86
CA HIS A 33 -36.75 27.19 -3.03
C HIS A 33 -38.03 26.38 -2.77
N ASN A 34 -38.54 26.41 -1.52
CA ASN A 34 -39.74 25.70 -1.08
C ASN A 34 -39.77 24.20 -1.43
N CYS A 35 -38.59 23.57 -1.44
CA CYS A 35 -38.42 22.15 -1.69
C CYS A 35 -37.21 21.58 -0.93
N GLU A 36 -37.18 20.26 -0.74
CA GLU A 36 -36.05 19.60 -0.09
C GLU A 36 -34.79 19.65 -1.00
N PRO A 37 -33.60 19.94 -0.46
CA PRO A 37 -32.37 20.01 -1.24
C PRO A 37 -31.97 18.64 -1.80
N VAL A 38 -31.51 18.64 -3.06
CA VAL A 38 -30.93 17.48 -3.72
C VAL A 38 -29.42 17.70 -3.85
N ILE A 39 -28.63 16.81 -3.25
CA ILE A 39 -27.16 16.87 -3.30
C ILE A 39 -26.67 15.79 -4.27
N ALA A 40 -25.99 16.20 -5.33
CA ALA A 40 -25.23 15.29 -6.18
C ALA A 40 -23.89 14.98 -5.49
N VAL A 41 -23.61 13.69 -5.28
CA VAL A 41 -22.37 13.22 -4.64
C VAL A 41 -21.49 12.58 -5.72
N ASP A 42 -20.23 13.00 -5.80
CA ASP A 42 -19.26 12.37 -6.71
C ASP A 42 -19.04 10.91 -6.31
N GLY A 43 -19.36 9.99 -7.23
CA GLY A 43 -19.22 8.56 -7.07
C GLY A 43 -17.81 8.11 -6.71
N ARG A 44 -16.74 8.84 -7.05
CA ARG A 44 -15.35 8.47 -6.66
C ARG A 44 -15.09 8.49 -5.15
N ASN A 45 -15.81 9.31 -4.38
CA ASN A 45 -15.76 9.29 -2.92
C ASN A 45 -16.71 8.24 -2.30
N LEU A 46 -17.68 7.75 -3.08
CA LEU A 46 -18.62 6.69 -2.71
C LEU A 46 -18.11 5.29 -3.10
N ILE A 47 -17.24 5.21 -4.11
CA ILE A 47 -16.64 3.98 -4.66
C ILE A 47 -15.80 3.25 -3.61
N SER A 48 -15.10 3.97 -2.71
CA SER A 48 -14.42 3.35 -1.55
C SER A 48 -15.39 2.63 -0.59
N TRP A 49 -16.67 3.01 -0.58
CA TRP A 49 -17.72 2.41 0.26
C TRP A 49 -18.51 1.32 -0.48
N ILE A 50 -18.56 1.38 -1.82
CA ILE A 50 -19.21 0.38 -2.68
C ILE A 50 -18.29 -0.82 -2.97
N LEU A 51 -16.97 -0.61 -3.06
CA LEU A 51 -15.99 -1.66 -3.38
C LEU A 51 -15.83 -2.72 -2.27
N CYS A 52 -16.29 -2.48 -1.04
CA CYS A 52 -16.37 -3.51 0.01
C CYS A 52 -17.52 -4.52 -0.20
N LYS A 53 -18.33 -4.40 -1.27
CA LYS A 53 -19.47 -5.31 -1.53
C LYS A 53 -19.52 -5.94 -2.93
N LYS A 54 -18.55 -5.70 -3.82
CA LYS A 54 -18.47 -6.40 -5.12
C LYS A 54 -17.03 -6.61 -5.60
N ASP A 55 -16.79 -7.80 -6.14
CA ASP A 55 -15.54 -8.26 -6.72
C ASP A 55 -15.11 -7.42 -7.94
N PHE A 56 -14.13 -6.53 -7.75
CA PHE A 56 -13.38 -5.93 -8.85
C PHE A 56 -11.90 -6.29 -8.76
N SER A 57 -11.41 -6.93 -9.81
CA SER A 57 -9.99 -7.03 -10.15
C SER A 57 -9.65 -5.88 -11.07
N LEU A 58 -9.06 -4.80 -10.55
CA LEU A 58 -8.24 -3.83 -11.29
C LEU A 58 -7.59 -2.88 -10.27
N GLY A 59 -6.26 -2.88 -10.24
CA GLY A 59 -5.48 -2.09 -9.31
C GLY A 59 -5.62 -0.60 -9.58
N THR A 60 -5.62 0.21 -8.51
CA THR A 60 -4.90 1.49 -8.43
C THR A 60 -4.98 2.08 -7.02
N HIS A 61 -3.91 2.78 -6.65
CA HIS A 61 -3.53 3.28 -5.34
C HIS A 61 -4.64 4.14 -4.72
N LEU A 62 -5.03 3.87 -3.46
CA LEU A 62 -5.69 4.84 -2.58
C LEU A 62 -5.67 4.27 -1.13
N TRP A 63 -4.55 4.42 -0.42
CA TRP A 63 -4.44 4.08 1.01
C TRP A 63 -4.95 5.19 1.95
N TRP A 64 -5.50 6.28 1.40
CA TRP A 64 -6.02 7.42 2.16
C TRP A 64 -7.56 7.44 2.40
N PRO A 65 -8.42 6.91 1.51
CA PRO A 65 -9.86 6.88 1.74
C PRO A 65 -10.30 5.98 2.91
N MET A 66 -9.64 4.86 3.17
CA MET A 66 -10.09 3.89 4.19
C MET A 66 -10.06 4.44 5.62
N ALA A 67 -9.04 5.24 5.98
CA ALA A 67 -8.94 5.81 7.32
C ALA A 67 -9.98 6.94 7.56
N ALA A 68 -10.37 7.67 6.51
CA ALA A 68 -11.34 8.77 6.61
C ALA A 68 -12.80 8.28 6.65
N VAL A 69 -13.09 7.14 6.01
CA VAL A 69 -14.43 6.52 5.98
C VAL A 69 -14.82 5.95 7.35
N CYS A 70 -13.91 5.27 8.06
CA CYS A 70 -14.22 4.65 9.37
C CYS A 70 -14.50 5.65 10.50
N TYR A 71 -13.99 6.89 10.42
CA TYR A 71 -14.17 7.90 11.47
C TYR A 71 -15.45 8.75 11.29
N LYS A 72 -15.90 9.02 10.05
CA LYS A 72 -17.01 9.96 9.78
C LYS A 72 -18.43 9.37 9.80
N PHE A 73 -18.62 8.05 9.71
CA PHE A 73 -19.96 7.44 9.73
C PHE A 73 -20.66 7.50 11.11
N LYS A 74 -19.95 7.82 12.20
CA LYS A 74 -20.54 7.93 13.54
C LYS A 74 -21.25 9.27 13.85
N GLU A 75 -21.02 10.34 13.06
CA GLU A 75 -21.41 11.71 13.46
C GLU A 75 -22.52 12.43 12.64
N PHE A 76 -23.26 11.78 11.73
CA PHE A 76 -24.31 12.47 10.97
C PHE A 76 -25.47 12.99 11.87
N PRO A 77 -25.86 14.28 11.82
CA PRO A 77 -26.97 14.80 12.64
C PRO A 77 -28.34 14.20 12.30
N LYS A 78 -29.23 14.10 13.29
CA LYS A 78 -30.65 13.73 13.10
C LYS A 78 -31.34 14.75 12.17
N GLY A 79 -31.93 14.28 11.08
CA GLY A 79 -32.71 15.12 10.13
C GLY A 79 -32.24 15.03 8.67
N ILE A 80 -31.02 14.56 8.43
CA ILE A 80 -30.60 14.03 7.13
C ILE A 80 -31.13 12.60 7.07
N ARG A 81 -31.94 12.23 6.06
CA ARG A 81 -32.49 10.87 5.98
C ARG A 81 -31.36 9.85 5.81
N ARG A 82 -30.98 9.21 6.92
CA ARG A 82 -30.18 8.00 6.94
C ARG A 82 -31.03 6.84 6.42
N TYR A 83 -30.55 6.15 5.40
CA TYR A 83 -31.21 4.95 4.87
C TYR A 83 -30.35 3.73 5.16
N ASN A 84 -30.40 3.22 6.39
CA ASN A 84 -29.58 2.05 6.72
C ASN A 84 -30.12 1.16 7.85
N ASN A 85 -31.39 0.77 7.81
CA ASN A 85 -31.87 -0.32 8.68
C ASN A 85 -32.78 -1.35 7.96
N ARG A 86 -32.98 -1.26 6.65
CA ARG A 86 -33.73 -2.26 5.87
C ARG A 86 -33.17 -2.59 4.49
N TRP A 87 -32.24 -1.77 3.97
CA TRP A 87 -31.70 -1.98 2.64
C TRP A 87 -30.79 -3.20 2.59
N ILE A 88 -31.31 -4.26 1.98
CA ILE A 88 -30.60 -5.52 1.74
C ILE A 88 -29.69 -5.44 0.51
N GLY A 89 -29.77 -4.35 -0.26
CA GLY A 89 -28.95 -4.14 -1.45
C GLY A 89 -29.51 -4.78 -2.73
N ASP A 90 -30.72 -5.34 -2.67
CA ASP A 90 -31.41 -5.95 -3.81
C ASP A 90 -32.27 -4.91 -4.53
N PHE A 91 -31.84 -4.49 -5.71
CA PHE A 91 -32.54 -3.52 -6.56
C PHE A 91 -33.63 -4.15 -7.43
N THR A 92 -33.91 -5.46 -7.24
CA THR A 92 -35.07 -6.15 -7.82
C THR A 92 -36.27 -6.17 -6.87
N GLU A 93 -36.07 -5.89 -5.58
CA GLU A 93 -37.14 -5.83 -4.58
C GLU A 93 -37.94 -4.53 -4.70
N LYS A 94 -39.07 -4.62 -5.42
CA LYS A 94 -39.91 -3.47 -5.76
C LYS A 94 -40.45 -2.75 -4.52
N LYS A 95 -40.79 -3.46 -3.44
CA LYS A 95 -41.33 -2.83 -2.22
C LYS A 95 -40.30 -1.94 -1.52
N GLU A 96 -39.03 -2.32 -1.61
CA GLU A 96 -37.93 -1.56 -1.05
C GLU A 96 -37.64 -0.30 -1.89
N LEU A 97 -37.65 -0.42 -3.22
CA LEU A 97 -37.51 0.72 -4.12
C LEU A 97 -38.71 1.69 -4.04
N GLU A 98 -39.93 1.19 -3.88
CA GLU A 98 -41.12 2.01 -3.63
C GLU A 98 -41.05 2.74 -2.30
N TYR A 99 -40.53 2.07 -1.26
CA TYR A 99 -40.28 2.71 0.03
C TYR A 99 -39.23 3.82 -0.09
N ILE A 100 -38.11 3.57 -0.76
CA ILE A 100 -37.08 4.59 -1.04
C ILE A 100 -37.67 5.73 -1.88
N SER A 101 -38.47 5.42 -2.89
CA SER A 101 -39.10 6.39 -3.77
C SER A 101 -40.10 7.29 -3.06
N GLU A 102 -40.96 6.72 -2.22
CA GLU A 102 -41.84 7.48 -1.34
C GLU A 102 -41.06 8.38 -0.39
N LYS A 103 -39.91 7.93 0.11
CA LYS A 103 -39.10 8.74 1.02
C LYS A 103 -38.23 9.78 0.32
N VAL A 104 -37.81 9.58 -0.92
CA VAL A 104 -36.96 10.54 -1.64
C VAL A 104 -37.80 11.53 -2.45
N PHE A 105 -38.83 11.04 -3.13
CA PHE A 105 -39.65 11.84 -4.04
C PHE A 105 -41.07 12.11 -3.53
N GLY A 106 -41.44 11.58 -2.36
CA GLY A 106 -42.80 11.72 -1.81
C GLY A 106 -43.85 10.87 -2.53
N GLN A 107 -43.45 10.05 -3.51
CA GLN A 107 -44.36 9.29 -4.37
C GLN A 107 -43.77 7.90 -4.64
N LYS A 108 -44.53 6.83 -4.36
CA LYS A 108 -44.09 5.44 -4.58
C LYS A 108 -43.86 5.09 -6.06
N ASN A 109 -44.63 5.71 -6.96
CA ASN A 109 -44.64 5.40 -8.39
C ASN A 109 -43.37 5.83 -9.15
N LYS A 110 -42.44 6.54 -8.50
CA LYS A 110 -41.13 6.87 -9.07
C LYS A 110 -40.06 5.82 -8.75
N ALA A 111 -40.44 4.68 -8.17
CA ALA A 111 -39.53 3.56 -7.89
C ALA A 111 -38.83 3.06 -9.16
N ASP A 112 -39.53 3.12 -10.29
CA ASP A 112 -39.01 2.70 -11.59
C ASP A 112 -37.82 3.56 -12.05
N LEU A 113 -37.70 4.82 -11.60
CA LEU A 113 -36.53 5.66 -11.89
C LEU A 113 -35.29 5.18 -11.13
N PHE A 114 -35.46 4.75 -9.87
CA PHE A 114 -34.37 4.12 -9.11
C PHE A 114 -34.03 2.76 -9.70
N HIS A 115 -35.03 1.96 -10.04
CA HIS A 115 -34.81 0.67 -10.70
C HIS A 115 -34.05 0.84 -12.01
N ASN A 116 -34.49 1.74 -12.90
CA ASN A 116 -33.85 1.98 -14.20
C ASN A 116 -32.47 2.63 -14.07
N GLY A 117 -32.29 3.55 -13.12
CA GLY A 117 -30.99 4.14 -12.82
C GLY A 117 -30.00 3.11 -12.28
N LEU A 118 -30.41 2.32 -11.27
CA LEU A 118 -29.58 1.25 -10.70
C LEU A 118 -29.35 0.12 -11.71
N LYS A 119 -30.33 -0.19 -12.57
CA LYS A 119 -30.19 -1.14 -13.68
C LYS A 119 -29.24 -0.63 -14.76
N ALA A 120 -29.17 0.68 -15.01
CA ALA A 120 -28.18 1.27 -15.90
C ALA A 120 -26.74 1.18 -15.33
N TYR A 121 -26.60 1.14 -14.00
CA TYR A 121 -25.34 0.82 -13.32
C TYR A 121 -25.13 -0.68 -13.09
N ALA A 122 -26.18 -1.49 -13.22
CA ALA A 122 -26.10 -2.93 -13.29
C ALA A 122 -25.59 -3.28 -14.69
N MET A 123 -24.27 -3.16 -14.87
CA MET A 123 -23.59 -4.00 -15.84
C MET A 123 -24.13 -5.43 -15.64
N ASP A 124 -24.47 -6.14 -16.73
CA ASP A 124 -24.82 -7.57 -16.73
C ASP A 124 -23.64 -8.37 -16.16
N ILE A 125 -23.47 -8.29 -14.85
CA ILE A 125 -22.49 -9.01 -14.07
C ILE A 125 -23.34 -10.08 -13.42
N SER A 126 -23.35 -11.27 -14.02
CA SER A 126 -23.55 -12.49 -13.25
C SER A 126 -22.46 -12.51 -12.18
N VAL A 127 -22.72 -11.90 -11.01
CA VAL A 127 -21.76 -11.86 -9.90
C VAL A 127 -21.70 -13.27 -9.33
N SER A 128 -20.83 -14.09 -9.89
CA SER A 128 -20.34 -15.27 -9.18
C SER A 128 -19.56 -14.72 -7.98
N VAL A 129 -20.08 -14.89 -6.77
CA VAL A 129 -19.29 -14.67 -5.55
C VAL A 129 -17.99 -15.44 -5.73
N LEU A 130 -16.85 -14.75 -5.74
CA LEU A 130 -15.57 -15.43 -5.84
C LEU A 130 -15.41 -16.37 -4.65
N SER A 131 -15.44 -17.67 -4.91
CA SER A 131 -15.15 -18.68 -3.90
C SER A 131 -13.64 -18.78 -3.74
N ILE A 132 -13.14 -18.61 -2.52
CA ILE A 132 -11.77 -18.98 -2.17
C ILE A 132 -11.54 -20.44 -2.58
N CYS A 133 -10.38 -20.71 -3.18
CA CYS A 133 -10.00 -22.05 -3.64
C CYS A 133 -10.22 -23.09 -2.53
N SER A 134 -10.90 -24.20 -2.86
CA SER A 134 -11.29 -25.24 -1.88
C SER A 134 -10.12 -25.96 -1.21
N SER A 135 -8.89 -25.75 -1.70
CA SER A 135 -7.67 -26.28 -1.13
C SER A 135 -7.14 -25.48 0.08
N VAL A 136 -7.78 -24.34 0.41
CA VAL A 136 -7.38 -23.46 1.51
C VAL A 136 -8.13 -23.86 2.78
N ASP A 137 -7.43 -23.84 3.92
CA ASP A 137 -8.03 -24.12 5.22
C ASP A 137 -9.22 -23.19 5.52
N SER A 138 -10.27 -23.71 6.17
CA SER A 138 -11.50 -22.94 6.41
C SER A 138 -11.28 -21.71 7.29
N GLU A 139 -10.37 -21.75 8.25
CA GLU A 139 -10.08 -20.61 9.13
C GLU A 139 -9.31 -19.53 8.37
N VAL A 140 -8.34 -19.93 7.55
CA VAL A 140 -7.62 -19.03 6.64
C VAL A 140 -8.60 -18.37 5.67
N ALA A 141 -9.49 -19.13 5.06
CA ALA A 141 -10.51 -18.60 4.15
C ALA A 141 -11.44 -17.58 4.85
N LYS A 142 -11.87 -17.85 6.08
CA LYS A 142 -12.68 -16.89 6.88
C LYS A 142 -11.88 -15.63 7.20
N ALA A 143 -10.62 -15.76 7.59
CA ALA A 143 -9.75 -14.63 7.90
C ALA A 143 -9.49 -13.76 6.65
N VAL A 144 -9.21 -14.37 5.51
CA VAL A 144 -9.03 -13.68 4.22
C VAL A 144 -10.30 -12.92 3.81
N ASN A 145 -11.47 -13.57 3.89
CA ASN A 145 -12.75 -12.91 3.61
C ASN A 145 -12.97 -11.70 4.54
N LYS A 146 -12.77 -11.88 5.85
CA LYS A 146 -12.94 -10.80 6.83
C LYS A 146 -12.01 -9.63 6.53
N LYS A 147 -10.72 -9.88 6.31
CA LYS A 147 -9.74 -8.86 5.94
C LYS A 147 -10.18 -8.12 4.68
N HIS A 148 -10.60 -8.83 3.65
CA HIS A 148 -11.11 -8.24 2.41
C HIS A 148 -12.34 -7.34 2.65
N PHE A 149 -13.32 -7.80 3.43
CA PHE A 149 -14.49 -7.00 3.80
C PHE A 149 -14.13 -5.73 4.59
N ASP A 150 -13.13 -5.84 5.47
CA ASP A 150 -12.56 -4.71 6.21
C ASP A 150 -11.69 -3.81 5.31
N GLY A 151 -11.58 -4.12 4.01
CA GLY A 151 -10.80 -3.44 2.96
C GLY A 151 -9.28 -3.66 3.04
N LEU A 152 -8.84 -4.60 3.86
CA LEU A 152 -7.45 -5.03 3.99
C LEU A 152 -7.18 -6.18 3.02
N SER A 153 -5.93 -6.33 2.58
CA SER A 153 -5.47 -7.56 1.91
C SER A 153 -6.23 -7.95 0.62
N MET A 154 -6.68 -6.96 -0.16
CA MET A 154 -7.31 -7.18 -1.48
C MET A 154 -6.42 -8.01 -2.42
N CYS A 155 -5.11 -7.81 -2.36
CA CYS A 155 -4.14 -8.61 -3.10
C CYS A 155 -4.18 -10.09 -2.71
N ILE A 156 -4.11 -10.38 -1.40
CA ILE A 156 -4.15 -11.74 -0.85
C ILE A 156 -5.49 -12.42 -1.17
N TYR A 157 -6.59 -11.70 -1.09
CA TYR A 157 -7.92 -12.20 -1.48
C TYR A 157 -7.96 -12.65 -2.95
N ASN A 158 -7.49 -11.81 -3.87
CA ASN A 158 -7.43 -12.13 -5.30
C ASN A 158 -6.51 -13.33 -5.59
N LEU A 159 -5.40 -13.47 -4.86
CA LEU A 159 -4.54 -14.64 -4.97
C LEU A 159 -5.29 -15.91 -4.57
N PHE A 160 -5.97 -15.93 -3.43
CA PHE A 160 -6.72 -17.11 -3.00
C PHE A 160 -7.94 -17.45 -3.85
N CYS A 161 -8.60 -16.46 -4.44
CA CYS A 161 -9.78 -16.67 -5.26
C CYS A 161 -9.45 -17.01 -6.71
N LYS A 162 -8.49 -16.30 -7.31
CA LYS A 162 -8.24 -16.33 -8.76
C LYS A 162 -6.85 -16.83 -9.13
N LYS A 163 -5.92 -16.93 -8.17
CA LYS A 163 -4.48 -17.10 -8.43
C LYS A 163 -3.96 -16.03 -9.39
N GLU A 164 -4.39 -14.78 -9.18
CA GLU A 164 -4.00 -13.64 -10.00
C GLU A 164 -3.39 -12.53 -9.15
N TYR A 165 -2.37 -11.88 -9.70
CA TYR A 165 -1.79 -10.66 -9.17
C TYR A 165 -1.76 -9.61 -10.27
N GLY A 166 -2.13 -8.38 -9.94
CA GLY A 166 -1.98 -7.23 -10.82
C GLY A 166 -1.12 -6.17 -10.14
N SER A 167 -0.04 -5.73 -10.80
CA SER A 167 0.65 -4.52 -10.34
C SER A 167 -0.15 -3.29 -10.75
N GLN A 168 0.21 -2.17 -10.15
CA GLN A 168 -0.35 -0.89 -10.55
C GLN A 168 0.51 -0.32 -11.68
N GLU A 169 -0.12 0.43 -12.56
CA GLU A 169 0.56 1.12 -13.66
C GLU A 169 1.40 2.26 -13.09
N VAL A 170 2.71 2.17 -13.28
CA VAL A 170 3.66 3.20 -12.83
C VAL A 170 4.35 3.77 -14.06
N LEU A 171 4.52 5.09 -14.09
CA LEU A 171 5.32 5.74 -15.12
C LEU A 171 6.79 5.48 -14.83
N GLU A 172 7.42 4.64 -15.66
CA GLU A 172 8.80 4.19 -15.50
C GLU A 172 9.66 4.58 -16.72
N ASP A 173 10.94 4.84 -16.46
CA ASP A 173 11.94 4.99 -17.50
C ASP A 173 12.34 3.62 -18.05
N GLY A 174 12.07 3.39 -19.33
CA GLY A 174 12.36 2.15 -20.03
C GLY A 174 13.85 1.82 -20.22
N SER A 175 14.78 2.65 -19.73
CA SER A 175 16.20 2.33 -19.64
C SER A 175 16.58 1.58 -18.35
N MET A 176 15.74 1.64 -17.31
CA MET A 176 15.98 1.00 -16.02
C MET A 176 15.26 -0.35 -15.92
N LEU A 177 15.67 -1.19 -14.95
CA LEU A 177 14.96 -2.43 -14.65
C LEU A 177 13.56 -2.09 -14.10
N PRO A 178 12.46 -2.59 -14.71
CA PRO A 178 11.11 -2.28 -14.28
C PRO A 178 10.82 -2.68 -12.84
N SER A 179 10.11 -1.84 -12.07
CA SER A 179 9.85 -2.12 -10.64
C SER A 179 9.03 -3.40 -10.43
N ALA A 180 8.16 -3.73 -11.40
CA ALA A 180 7.43 -4.99 -11.43
C ALA A 180 8.36 -6.21 -11.39
N LEU A 181 9.47 -6.17 -12.12
CA LEU A 181 10.48 -7.23 -12.16
C LEU A 181 11.39 -7.19 -10.94
N VAL A 182 11.77 -5.98 -10.50
CA VAL A 182 12.60 -5.78 -9.29
C VAL A 182 11.99 -6.50 -8.09
N TYR A 183 10.69 -6.34 -7.84
CA TYR A 183 10.03 -6.93 -6.67
C TYR A 183 9.34 -8.27 -6.94
N ARG A 184 9.53 -8.87 -8.12
CA ARG A 184 8.88 -10.13 -8.50
C ARG A 184 9.25 -11.27 -7.55
N GLU A 185 10.53 -11.40 -7.20
CA GLU A 185 10.94 -12.51 -6.34
C GLU A 185 10.32 -12.44 -4.93
N ILE A 186 10.10 -11.23 -4.39
CA ILE A 186 9.38 -11.05 -3.12
C ILE A 186 7.95 -11.61 -3.25
N ARG A 187 7.25 -11.27 -4.35
CA ARG A 187 5.90 -11.78 -4.60
C ARG A 187 5.89 -13.30 -4.78
N GLN A 188 6.86 -13.85 -5.52
CA GLN A 188 6.99 -15.30 -5.70
C GLN A 188 7.15 -16.05 -4.37
N ARG A 189 7.93 -15.51 -3.43
CA ARG A 189 8.07 -16.07 -2.09
C ARG A 189 6.80 -15.91 -1.26
N CYS A 190 6.08 -14.79 -1.42
CA CYS A 190 4.74 -14.63 -0.82
C CYS A 190 3.78 -15.71 -1.34
N TYR A 191 3.74 -15.97 -2.65
CA TYR A 191 2.93 -17.06 -3.23
C TYR A 191 3.33 -18.40 -2.62
N GLY A 192 4.63 -18.61 -2.46
CA GLY A 192 5.20 -19.74 -1.75
C GLY A 192 4.51 -19.96 -0.42
N VAL A 193 4.61 -18.98 0.47
CA VAL A 193 4.03 -19.03 1.83
C VAL A 193 2.51 -19.18 1.79
N LEU A 194 1.81 -18.40 0.96
CA LEU A 194 0.35 -18.39 0.90
C LEU A 194 -0.25 -19.74 0.49
N PHE A 195 0.45 -20.47 -0.39
CA PHE A 195 -0.02 -21.76 -0.90
C PHE A 195 0.80 -22.96 -0.41
N ASN A 196 1.57 -22.79 0.68
CA ASN A 196 2.36 -23.85 1.29
C ASN A 196 3.36 -24.55 0.33
N CYS A 197 3.86 -23.83 -0.69
CA CYS A 197 4.73 -24.33 -1.75
C CYS A 197 6.10 -23.62 -1.76
N TYR A 198 6.77 -23.60 -0.61
CA TYR A 198 7.99 -22.83 -0.40
C TYR A 198 9.11 -23.60 0.31
N SER A 199 8.94 -24.92 0.42
CA SER A 199 9.99 -25.84 0.86
C SER A 199 11.14 -25.84 -0.15
N PRO A 200 12.41 -25.90 0.31
CA PRO A 200 13.58 -26.02 -0.55
C PRO A 200 13.75 -27.42 -1.20
N THR A 201 12.92 -28.40 -0.85
CA THR A 201 12.97 -29.75 -1.44
C THR A 201 12.52 -29.75 -2.89
N GLU A 202 13.29 -30.39 -3.78
CA GLU A 202 12.93 -30.65 -5.18
C GLU A 202 11.53 -31.28 -5.26
N PRO A 203 10.56 -30.64 -5.94
CA PRO A 203 9.24 -31.21 -6.07
C PRO A 203 9.30 -32.47 -6.94
N THR A 204 8.62 -33.52 -6.50
CA THR A 204 8.38 -34.74 -7.28
C THR A 204 7.67 -34.42 -8.60
N LEU A 205 7.71 -35.34 -9.59
CA LEU A 205 7.05 -35.12 -10.90
C LEU A 205 5.55 -34.82 -10.77
N ILE A 206 4.88 -35.42 -9.77
CA ILE A 206 3.46 -35.21 -9.46
C ILE A 206 3.22 -33.83 -8.83
N GLU A 207 4.13 -33.36 -7.98
CA GLU A 207 4.09 -32.01 -7.40
C GLU A 207 4.41 -30.93 -8.44
N LYS A 208 5.19 -31.25 -9.48
CA LYS A 208 5.42 -30.36 -10.63
C LYS A 208 4.15 -30.15 -11.46
N GLU A 209 3.34 -31.19 -11.66
CA GLU A 209 2.04 -31.07 -12.36
C GLU A 209 0.97 -30.36 -11.52
N ASN A 210 0.96 -30.54 -10.20
CA ASN A 210 0.02 -29.85 -9.27
C ASN A 210 0.56 -28.54 -8.70
N SER A 211 1.67 -28.04 -9.23
CA SER A 211 2.34 -26.84 -8.71
C SER A 211 1.48 -25.57 -8.89
N VAL A 212 1.52 -24.72 -7.87
CA VAL A 212 0.81 -23.44 -7.89
C VAL A 212 1.44 -22.55 -8.95
N VAL A 213 0.59 -21.99 -9.82
CA VAL A 213 0.96 -20.99 -10.82
C VAL A 213 0.06 -19.79 -10.64
N ILE A 214 0.66 -18.61 -10.54
CA ILE A 214 -0.03 -17.32 -10.42
C ILE A 214 0.04 -16.60 -11.75
N LYS A 215 -1.09 -16.07 -12.21
CA LYS A 215 -1.19 -15.20 -13.37
C LYS A 215 -0.86 -13.76 -12.95
N GLU A 216 0.32 -13.27 -13.29
CA GLU A 216 0.70 -11.87 -13.07
C GLU A 216 0.33 -11.00 -14.28
N ARG A 217 -0.28 -9.85 -14.01
CA ARG A 217 -0.50 -8.77 -14.98
C ARG A 217 0.22 -7.53 -14.48
N CYS A 218 1.46 -7.34 -14.94
CA CYS A 218 2.27 -6.19 -14.58
C CYS A 218 2.75 -5.50 -15.86
N ALA A 219 2.45 -4.22 -16.03
CA ALA A 219 2.96 -3.49 -17.17
C ALA A 219 4.44 -3.15 -16.98
N TYR A 220 5.20 -3.32 -18.05
CA TYR A 220 6.55 -2.81 -18.18
C TYR A 220 6.97 -2.86 -19.65
N LYS A 221 8.12 -2.26 -19.97
CA LYS A 221 8.67 -2.29 -21.33
C LYS A 221 8.81 -3.73 -21.82
N ASN A 222 8.06 -4.08 -22.86
CA ASN A 222 7.92 -5.41 -23.48
C ASN A 222 6.87 -6.36 -22.86
N ASN A 223 6.02 -5.88 -21.95
CA ASN A 223 4.79 -6.58 -21.57
C ASN A 223 3.59 -5.66 -21.86
N ASP A 224 2.87 -5.97 -22.93
CA ASP A 224 1.72 -5.21 -23.43
C ASP A 224 0.40 -5.62 -22.75
N LEU A 225 0.46 -6.46 -21.71
CA LEU A 225 -0.67 -6.97 -20.93
C LEU A 225 -1.69 -7.81 -21.72
N ASN A 226 -1.38 -8.21 -22.97
CA ASN A 226 -2.29 -9.01 -23.79
C ASN A 226 -2.58 -10.38 -23.14
N GLU A 227 -1.56 -11.02 -22.58
CA GLU A 227 -1.66 -12.28 -21.85
C GLU A 227 -0.99 -12.16 -20.47
N PRO A 228 -1.53 -12.80 -19.42
CA PRO A 228 -0.89 -12.80 -18.11
C PRO A 228 0.38 -13.65 -18.12
N GLU A 229 1.40 -13.20 -17.42
CA GLU A 229 2.61 -14.00 -17.18
C GLU A 229 2.33 -15.10 -16.16
N LEU A 230 2.78 -16.32 -16.44
CA LEU A 230 2.61 -17.46 -15.55
C LEU A 230 3.82 -17.58 -14.62
N ILE A 231 3.62 -17.15 -13.37
CA ILE A 231 4.68 -17.04 -12.37
C ILE A 231 4.55 -18.14 -11.33
N ARG A 232 5.66 -18.83 -11.09
CA ARG A 232 5.76 -19.90 -10.08
C ARG A 232 6.30 -19.35 -8.74
N PRO A 233 5.86 -19.91 -7.62
CA PRO A 233 6.44 -19.64 -6.30
C PRO A 233 7.94 -19.92 -6.23
N LEU A 234 8.64 -19.20 -5.36
CA LEU A 234 10.06 -19.42 -5.05
C LEU A 234 10.25 -19.91 -3.61
N PRO A 235 11.25 -20.77 -3.35
CA PRO A 235 11.56 -21.25 -2.01
C PRO A 235 12.20 -20.16 -1.13
N LEU A 236 12.10 -20.35 0.19
CA LEU A 236 12.78 -19.50 1.18
C LEU A 236 14.21 -20.03 1.43
N LYS A 237 15.22 -19.41 0.80
CA LYS A 237 16.62 -19.86 0.81
C LYS A 237 17.28 -19.76 2.19
N THR A 238 17.06 -18.65 2.89
CA THR A 238 17.66 -18.36 4.21
C THR A 238 16.98 -19.10 5.36
N PHE A 239 16.06 -20.03 5.08
CA PHE A 239 15.34 -20.75 6.12
C PHE A 239 16.21 -21.79 6.83
N GLN A 240 16.93 -22.63 6.07
CA GLN A 240 17.68 -23.77 6.62
C GLN A 240 18.86 -23.36 7.51
N SER A 241 19.43 -22.17 7.30
CA SER A 241 20.53 -21.66 8.14
C SER A 241 20.04 -21.04 9.46
N VAL A 242 18.73 -20.75 9.58
CA VAL A 242 18.18 -19.98 10.72
C VAL A 242 17.11 -20.77 11.50
N TRP A 243 16.57 -21.85 10.94
CA TRP A 243 15.71 -22.81 11.65
C TRP A 243 16.43 -24.15 11.80
N ASP A 244 16.45 -24.68 13.02
CA ASP A 244 17.19 -25.85 13.49
C ASP A 244 16.58 -27.20 13.04
N GLY A 245 16.17 -27.29 11.77
CA GLY A 245 15.54 -28.49 11.22
C GLY A 245 14.04 -28.62 11.55
N SER A 246 13.44 -27.62 12.20
CA SER A 246 11.99 -27.51 12.33
C SER A 246 11.34 -27.16 10.98
N HIS A 247 10.20 -27.79 10.68
CA HIS A 247 9.49 -27.59 9.42
C HIS A 247 8.88 -26.19 9.36
N LEU A 248 8.89 -25.57 8.18
CA LEU A 248 8.24 -24.28 7.93
C LEU A 248 6.75 -24.35 8.31
N PRO A 249 6.22 -23.41 9.11
CA PRO A 249 4.83 -23.45 9.54
C PRO A 249 3.92 -23.24 8.34
N ARG A 250 2.96 -24.15 8.11
CA ARG A 250 1.95 -23.93 7.08
C ARG A 250 1.20 -22.64 7.36
N ILE A 251 0.56 -22.03 6.35
CA ILE A 251 -0.09 -20.73 6.50
C ILE A 251 -1.08 -20.67 7.68
N GLU A 252 -1.80 -21.75 7.95
CA GLU A 252 -2.69 -21.88 9.11
C GLU A 252 -1.93 -21.76 10.46
N ASP A 253 -0.78 -22.40 10.59
CA ASP A 253 0.05 -22.30 11.79
C ASP A 253 0.71 -20.93 11.87
N LEU A 254 1.19 -20.41 10.74
CA LEU A 254 1.80 -19.08 10.65
C LEU A 254 0.84 -18.00 11.13
N TRP A 255 -0.43 -18.05 10.70
CA TRP A 255 -1.40 -17.01 11.03
C TRP A 255 -1.94 -17.15 12.45
N PHE A 256 -2.26 -18.37 12.88
CA PHE A 256 -3.03 -18.59 14.11
C PHE A 256 -2.23 -19.11 15.30
N LYS A 257 -1.02 -19.64 15.10
CA LYS A 257 -0.21 -20.26 16.17
C LYS A 257 1.15 -19.60 16.38
N CYS A 258 1.79 -19.12 15.31
CA CYS A 258 3.10 -18.49 15.41
C CYS A 258 3.06 -17.17 16.19
N THR A 259 4.11 -16.96 16.97
CA THR A 259 4.41 -15.72 17.69
C THR A 259 4.73 -14.58 16.72
N LYS A 260 4.73 -13.35 17.26
CA LYS A 260 5.14 -12.16 16.51
C LYS A 260 6.54 -12.29 15.92
N GLU A 261 7.48 -12.82 16.69
CA GLU A 261 8.87 -13.01 16.28
C GLU A 261 8.98 -14.03 15.13
N GLU A 262 8.31 -15.17 15.23
CA GLU A 262 8.29 -16.17 14.15
C GLU A 262 7.67 -15.60 12.87
N LYS A 263 6.57 -14.85 12.97
CA LYS A 263 5.95 -14.15 11.83
C LYS A 263 6.92 -13.16 11.18
N LEU A 264 7.64 -12.37 11.99
CA LEU A 264 8.66 -11.42 11.53
C LEU A 264 9.86 -12.11 10.88
N LYS A 265 10.22 -13.29 11.37
CA LYS A 265 11.32 -14.09 10.84
C LYS A 265 10.95 -14.72 9.48
N ILE A 266 9.71 -15.17 9.29
CA ILE A 266 9.20 -15.56 7.95
C ILE A 266 9.14 -14.36 7.01
N PHE A 267 8.67 -13.21 7.48
CA PHE A 267 8.68 -11.97 6.70
C PHE A 267 10.10 -11.61 6.21
N TRP A 268 11.09 -11.67 7.10
CA TRP A 268 12.49 -11.45 6.74
C TRP A 268 13.00 -12.45 5.69
N CYS A 269 12.65 -13.74 5.84
CA CYS A 269 12.96 -14.79 4.85
C CYS A 269 12.28 -14.56 3.48
N ILE A 270 11.07 -13.98 3.45
CA ILE A 270 10.39 -13.62 2.19
C ILE A 270 11.17 -12.54 1.45
N LEU A 271 11.71 -11.55 2.18
CA LEU A 271 12.44 -10.46 1.54
C LEU A 271 13.83 -10.88 1.03
N GLN A 272 14.48 -11.85 1.70
CA GLN A 272 15.87 -12.28 1.44
C GLN A 272 16.83 -11.08 1.36
N ILE A 273 16.66 -10.13 2.28
CA ILE A 273 17.54 -8.97 2.38
C ILE A 273 18.88 -9.36 3.04
N PRO A 274 20.00 -8.71 2.67
CA PRO A 274 21.29 -8.93 3.33
C PRO A 274 21.32 -8.63 4.83
N MET A 275 20.48 -7.71 5.30
CA MET A 275 20.42 -7.29 6.71
C MET A 275 20.25 -8.47 7.66
N GLU A 276 21.10 -8.55 8.69
CA GLU A 276 20.99 -9.58 9.73
C GLU A 276 19.67 -9.50 10.51
N PHE A 277 19.13 -10.65 10.89
CA PHE A 277 17.83 -10.73 11.57
C PHE A 277 17.86 -10.07 12.96
N ASP A 278 18.96 -10.19 13.72
CA ASP A 278 19.10 -9.55 15.03
C ASP A 278 19.05 -8.02 14.96
N LEU A 279 19.59 -7.46 13.87
CA LEU A 279 19.55 -6.02 13.63
C LEU A 279 18.15 -5.59 13.19
N PHE A 280 17.52 -6.38 12.32
CA PHE A 280 16.15 -6.19 11.89
C PHE A 280 15.18 -6.15 13.08
N MET A 281 15.32 -7.06 14.05
CA MET A 281 14.46 -7.12 15.25
C MET A 281 14.63 -5.93 16.20
N LYS A 282 15.77 -5.24 16.16
CA LYS A 282 16.05 -4.04 16.96
C LYS A 282 15.53 -2.76 16.32
N LEU A 283 15.10 -2.79 15.06
CA LEU A 283 14.56 -1.62 14.38
C LEU A 283 13.22 -1.18 15.00
N PRO A 284 13.02 0.14 15.21
CA PRO A 284 11.69 0.68 15.43
C PRO A 284 10.74 0.29 14.29
N GLU A 285 9.52 -0.13 14.65
CA GLU A 285 8.54 -0.65 13.68
C GLU A 285 8.21 0.36 12.55
N ASP A 286 8.27 1.66 12.85
CA ASP A 286 8.00 2.73 11.89
C ASP A 286 9.16 3.00 10.91
N LYS A 287 10.31 2.37 11.13
CA LYS A 287 11.48 2.39 10.23
C LYS A 287 11.66 1.09 9.46
N LEU A 288 10.98 0.02 9.86
CA LEU A 288 11.15 -1.33 9.32
C LEU A 288 10.92 -1.39 7.81
N VAL A 289 9.81 -0.84 7.32
CA VAL A 289 9.44 -0.89 5.88
C VAL A 289 10.48 -0.15 5.03
N LEU A 290 10.82 1.09 5.40
CA LEU A 290 11.86 1.87 4.75
C LEU A 290 13.19 1.09 4.68
N SER A 291 13.65 0.59 5.84
CA SER A 291 14.93 -0.11 5.94
C SER A 291 14.98 -1.38 5.09
N CYS A 292 13.90 -2.15 5.06
CA CYS A 292 13.78 -3.35 4.24
C CYS A 292 13.86 -3.02 2.75
N ILE A 293 13.13 -2.00 2.28
CA ILE A 293 13.14 -1.62 0.86
C ILE A 293 14.52 -1.15 0.44
N LEU A 294 15.16 -0.28 1.24
CA LEU A 294 16.48 0.24 0.90
C LEU A 294 17.55 -0.87 0.93
N ASN A 295 17.57 -1.73 1.95
CA ASN A 295 18.54 -2.84 2.01
C ASN A 295 18.33 -3.83 0.85
N TYR A 296 17.08 -4.12 0.49
CA TYR A 296 16.74 -4.93 -0.68
C TYR A 296 17.25 -4.31 -1.99
N LEU A 297 17.04 -3.01 -2.20
CA LEU A 297 17.47 -2.31 -3.42
C LEU A 297 19.00 -2.18 -3.54
N ILE A 298 19.75 -2.35 -2.44
CA ILE A 298 21.21 -2.32 -2.45
C ILE A 298 21.79 -3.72 -2.71
N GLY A 299 21.29 -4.75 -2.05
CA GLY A 299 21.93 -6.07 -2.08
C GLY A 299 20.99 -7.27 -2.06
N GLY A 300 19.66 -7.07 -2.13
CA GLY A 300 18.69 -8.15 -2.23
C GLY A 300 18.53 -8.74 -3.63
N LEU A 301 19.19 -8.15 -4.63
CA LEU A 301 19.13 -8.57 -6.04
C LEU A 301 20.50 -9.06 -6.52
N ASN A 302 20.48 -10.10 -7.36
CA ASN A 302 21.70 -10.61 -7.98
C ASN A 302 22.32 -9.64 -9.01
N SER A 303 21.54 -8.67 -9.50
CA SER A 303 21.98 -7.66 -10.48
C SER A 303 22.87 -6.56 -9.88
N GLY A 304 23.09 -6.56 -8.57
CA GLY A 304 23.80 -5.50 -7.86
C GLY A 304 22.89 -4.34 -7.43
N PRO A 305 23.47 -3.26 -6.87
CA PRO A 305 22.71 -2.15 -6.28
C PRO A 305 21.97 -1.34 -7.34
N LEU A 306 20.70 -1.05 -7.07
CA LEU A 306 19.85 -0.16 -7.88
C LEU A 306 19.82 1.29 -7.40
N LEU A 307 20.31 1.54 -6.19
CA LEU A 307 20.43 2.87 -5.61
C LEU A 307 21.89 3.27 -5.47
N LYS A 308 22.20 4.55 -5.70
CA LYS A 308 23.51 5.12 -5.39
C LYS A 308 23.60 5.48 -3.90
N PRO A 309 24.81 5.56 -3.32
CA PRO A 309 25.03 5.98 -1.93
C PRO A 309 24.32 7.28 -1.54
N LEU A 310 24.39 8.31 -2.38
CA LEU A 310 23.72 9.59 -2.12
C LEU A 310 22.19 9.46 -2.08
N GLU A 311 21.61 8.62 -2.93
CA GLU A 311 20.17 8.38 -3.00
C GLU A 311 19.65 7.71 -1.72
N ILE A 312 20.42 6.76 -1.19
CA ILE A 312 20.14 6.11 0.10
C ILE A 312 20.14 7.14 1.23
N ALA A 313 21.15 8.02 1.28
CA ALA A 313 21.20 9.10 2.26
C ALA A 313 19.99 10.03 2.16
N ILE A 314 19.55 10.38 0.95
CA ILE A 314 18.36 11.22 0.73
C ILE A 314 17.09 10.52 1.23
N PHE A 315 16.90 9.23 0.92
CA PHE A 315 15.74 8.45 1.41
C PHE A 315 15.69 8.37 2.94
N ILE A 316 16.84 8.15 3.59
CA ILE A 316 16.95 8.14 5.04
C ILE A 316 16.62 9.53 5.61
N ALA A 317 17.23 10.59 5.06
CA ALA A 317 17.03 11.95 5.56
C ALA A 317 15.57 12.42 5.43
N GLN A 318 14.89 12.16 4.31
CA GLN A 318 13.48 12.54 4.15
C GLN A 318 12.54 11.73 5.05
N ALA A 319 12.92 10.52 5.45
CA ALA A 319 12.11 9.71 6.37
C ALA A 319 12.24 10.19 7.81
N LEU A 320 13.43 10.65 8.19
CA LEU A 320 13.72 11.12 9.55
C LEU A 320 13.29 12.57 9.77
N TRP A 321 13.49 13.44 8.78
CA TRP A 321 13.08 14.83 8.88
C TRP A 321 11.56 14.95 8.70
N LYS A 322 10.87 15.38 9.76
CA LYS A 322 9.41 15.50 9.80
C LYS A 322 9.00 16.99 9.83
N PRO A 323 9.06 17.70 8.69
CA PRO A 323 8.63 19.10 8.63
C PRO A 323 7.14 19.24 8.94
N THR A 324 6.75 20.43 9.40
CA THR A 324 5.33 20.74 9.63
C THR A 324 4.58 20.76 8.30
N THR A 325 3.27 20.53 8.37
CA THR A 325 2.38 20.62 7.21
C THR A 325 2.50 21.97 6.50
N ARG A 326 2.49 23.06 7.27
CA ARG A 326 2.67 24.43 6.77
C ARG A 326 3.99 24.61 6.04
N TYR A 327 5.07 23.96 6.49
CA TYR A 327 6.34 24.01 5.77
C TYR A 327 6.25 23.29 4.42
N LEU A 328 5.68 22.08 4.38
CA LEU A 328 5.51 21.31 3.14
C LEU A 328 4.58 22.00 2.13
N GLU A 329 3.57 22.73 2.62
CA GLU A 329 2.70 23.61 1.82
C GLU A 329 3.50 24.66 1.06
N HIS A 330 4.30 25.44 1.80
CA HIS A 330 5.09 26.54 1.25
C HIS A 330 6.42 26.11 0.63
N LEU A 331 6.76 24.82 0.72
CA LEU A 331 7.93 24.27 0.05
C LEU A 331 7.82 24.54 -1.44
N GLN A 332 8.79 25.28 -1.99
CA GLN A 332 8.79 25.63 -3.39
C GLN A 332 8.84 24.35 -4.25
N PRO A 333 8.18 24.33 -5.42
CA PRO A 333 8.29 23.22 -6.34
C PRO A 333 9.77 22.97 -6.66
N PRO A 334 10.32 21.80 -6.34
CA PRO A 334 11.70 21.50 -6.71
C PRO A 334 11.81 21.33 -8.22
N PHE A 335 13.02 21.51 -8.77
CA PHE A 335 13.30 21.05 -10.11
C PHE A 335 13.07 19.53 -10.18
N ILE A 336 12.28 19.07 -11.15
CA ILE A 336 11.88 17.66 -11.25
C ILE A 336 12.91 16.93 -12.11
N HIS A 337 13.80 16.20 -11.45
CA HIS A 337 14.74 15.29 -12.09
C HIS A 337 14.05 13.99 -12.50
N VAL A 338 14.23 13.54 -13.74
CA VAL A 338 13.70 12.25 -14.23
C VAL A 338 14.16 11.09 -13.34
N THR A 339 15.44 11.09 -12.95
CA THR A 339 16.00 10.11 -12.02
C THR A 339 15.24 10.09 -10.69
N ALA A 340 14.93 11.25 -10.11
CA ALA A 340 14.19 11.31 -8.85
C ALA A 340 12.75 10.80 -8.98
N VAL A 341 12.11 10.99 -10.15
CA VAL A 341 10.78 10.41 -10.43
C VAL A 341 10.89 8.88 -10.48
N ASN A 342 11.87 8.34 -11.20
CA ASN A 342 12.09 6.90 -11.30
C ASN A 342 12.39 6.26 -9.93
N LEU A 343 13.25 6.89 -9.12
CA LEU A 343 13.55 6.43 -7.76
C LEU A 343 12.30 6.43 -6.88
N SER A 344 11.47 7.46 -6.99
CA SER A 344 10.20 7.57 -6.25
C SER A 344 9.22 6.48 -6.65
N SER A 345 9.07 6.22 -7.95
CA SER A 345 8.28 5.13 -8.53
C SER A 345 8.76 3.76 -8.02
N LEU A 346 10.06 3.50 -8.15
CA LEU A 346 10.70 2.26 -7.70
C LEU A 346 10.47 2.03 -6.20
N PHE A 347 10.76 3.03 -5.37
CA PHE A 347 10.56 2.94 -3.93
C PHE A 347 9.09 2.70 -3.56
N THR A 348 8.15 3.40 -4.21
CA THR A 348 6.70 3.24 -3.96
C THR A 348 6.21 1.83 -4.32
N SER A 349 6.68 1.25 -5.42
CA SER A 349 6.42 -0.15 -5.76
C SER A 349 6.97 -1.10 -4.69
N GLY A 350 8.14 -0.79 -4.13
CA GLY A 350 8.73 -1.53 -3.02
C GLY A 350 7.86 -1.53 -1.77
N ILE A 351 7.20 -0.41 -1.45
CA ILE A 351 6.26 -0.35 -0.34
C ILE A 351 5.11 -1.35 -0.54
N MET A 352 4.55 -1.45 -1.75
CA MET A 352 3.47 -2.41 -2.02
C MET A 352 3.94 -3.86 -1.86
N ALA A 353 5.15 -4.18 -2.34
CA ALA A 353 5.73 -5.51 -2.20
C ALA A 353 6.00 -5.89 -0.74
N VAL A 354 6.56 -4.96 0.05
CA VAL A 354 6.84 -5.19 1.48
C VAL A 354 5.55 -5.27 2.29
N LEU A 355 4.55 -4.43 2.01
CA LEU A 355 3.24 -4.54 2.66
C LEU A 355 2.56 -5.88 2.34
N MET A 356 2.64 -6.36 1.10
CA MET A 356 2.15 -7.68 0.72
C MET A 356 2.86 -8.81 1.49
N ALA A 357 4.18 -8.70 1.69
CA ALA A 357 4.94 -9.65 2.51
C ALA A 357 4.50 -9.60 3.98
N LEU A 358 4.26 -8.41 4.56
CA LEU A 358 3.71 -8.27 5.91
C LEU A 358 2.33 -8.92 6.01
N GLU A 359 1.42 -8.67 5.06
CA GLU A 359 0.09 -9.28 5.03
C GLU A 359 0.14 -10.80 4.90
N THR A 360 1.08 -11.32 4.11
CA THR A 360 1.34 -12.76 3.97
C THR A 360 1.72 -13.39 5.31
N CYS A 361 2.39 -12.65 6.19
CA CYS A 361 2.75 -13.06 7.55
C CYS A 361 1.72 -12.65 8.61
N ASP A 362 0.47 -12.36 8.22
CA ASP A 362 -0.60 -11.92 9.12
C ASP A 362 -0.31 -10.60 9.85
N SER A 363 0.43 -9.70 9.20
CA SER A 363 0.73 -8.34 9.64
C SER A 363 1.22 -8.28 11.10
N PRO A 364 2.42 -8.81 11.40
CA PRO A 364 2.93 -8.93 12.78
C PRO A 364 3.29 -7.59 13.44
N ILE A 365 3.23 -6.48 12.70
CA ILE A 365 3.38 -5.11 13.20
C ILE A 365 2.09 -4.31 12.98
N PRO A 366 1.80 -3.29 13.80
CA PRO A 366 0.64 -2.42 13.62
C PRO A 366 0.65 -1.77 12.24
N ALA A 367 -0.51 -1.78 11.57
CA ALA A 367 -0.68 -1.14 10.26
C ALA A 367 -0.20 0.32 10.29
N THR A 368 -0.50 1.06 11.35
CA THR A 368 -0.08 2.46 11.57
C THR A 368 1.42 2.70 11.50
N SER A 369 2.24 1.71 11.86
CA SER A 369 3.70 1.77 11.79
C SER A 369 4.21 1.54 10.36
N ALA A 370 3.53 0.68 9.59
CA ALA A 370 3.91 0.31 8.23
C ALA A 370 3.44 1.30 7.14
N MET A 371 2.58 2.27 7.49
CA MET A 371 1.97 3.15 6.49
C MET A 371 2.98 4.08 5.81
N PRO A 372 2.92 4.23 4.46
CA PRO A 372 3.90 4.99 3.68
C PRO A 372 4.16 6.42 4.19
N TRP A 373 3.12 7.13 4.65
CA TRP A 373 3.21 8.51 5.12
C TRP A 373 4.03 8.70 6.40
N ARG A 374 4.43 7.61 7.06
CA ARG A 374 5.33 7.63 8.22
C ARG A 374 6.76 7.95 7.85
N PHE A 375 7.18 7.56 6.64
CA PHE A 375 8.58 7.53 6.25
C PHE A 375 8.80 7.99 4.80
N TYR A 376 7.78 8.35 4.02
CA TYR A 376 7.98 8.79 2.64
C TYR A 376 7.05 9.95 2.22
N ASP A 377 7.66 10.98 1.64
CA ASP A 377 6.98 12.10 1.00
C ASP A 377 7.69 12.45 -0.31
N GLY A 378 7.04 12.20 -1.45
CA GLY A 378 7.64 12.48 -2.76
C GLY A 378 8.07 13.94 -2.95
N LYS A 379 7.30 14.93 -2.47
CA LYS A 379 7.68 16.35 -2.63
C LYS A 379 8.95 16.65 -1.83
N LEU A 380 9.03 16.12 -0.62
CA LEU A 380 10.19 16.26 0.25
C LEU A 380 11.42 15.55 -0.32
N PHE A 381 11.23 14.33 -0.82
CA PHE A 381 12.29 13.56 -1.47
C PHE A 381 12.88 14.32 -2.66
N HIS A 382 12.05 14.82 -3.57
CA HIS A 382 12.50 15.61 -4.72
C HIS A 382 13.26 16.89 -4.30
N PHE A 383 12.78 17.58 -3.27
CA PHE A 383 13.43 18.76 -2.73
C PHE A 383 14.82 18.47 -2.13
N LEU A 384 14.94 17.41 -1.32
CA LEU A 384 16.22 17.00 -0.76
C LEU A 384 17.15 16.44 -1.85
N TYR A 385 16.61 15.74 -2.85
CA TYR A 385 17.38 15.23 -3.98
C TYR A 385 18.06 16.36 -4.74
N ASP A 386 17.30 17.39 -5.12
CA ASP A 386 17.83 18.56 -5.82
C ASP A 386 18.92 19.28 -5.01
N GLN A 387 18.67 19.52 -3.72
CA GLN A 387 19.64 20.14 -2.82
C GLN A 387 20.94 19.32 -2.71
N ALA A 388 20.82 18.00 -2.62
CA ALA A 388 21.94 17.10 -2.41
C ALA A 388 22.84 16.96 -3.65
N GLN A 389 22.28 17.11 -4.87
CA GLN A 389 23.10 17.08 -6.10
C GLN A 389 24.15 18.20 -6.12
N SER A 390 23.80 19.38 -5.61
CA SER A 390 24.71 20.54 -5.62
C SER A 390 25.64 20.56 -4.40
N ASN A 391 25.18 20.05 -3.26
CA ASN A 391 25.97 20.06 -2.03
C ASN A 391 25.61 18.86 -1.13
N PRO A 392 26.25 17.70 -1.33
CA PRO A 392 25.95 16.51 -0.56
C PRO A 392 26.56 16.63 0.85
N SER A 393 25.70 16.83 1.85
CA SER A 393 26.10 16.96 3.25
C SER A 393 25.00 16.43 4.18
N VAL A 394 25.40 15.68 5.20
CA VAL A 394 24.53 15.16 6.27
C VAL A 394 23.84 16.30 6.99
N GLN A 395 24.59 17.34 7.36
CA GLN A 395 24.02 18.51 8.05
C GLN A 395 22.93 19.19 7.20
N LYS A 396 23.18 19.40 5.90
CA LYS A 396 22.19 20.03 5.01
C LYS A 396 20.98 19.13 4.75
N LEU A 397 21.19 17.83 4.55
CA LEU A 397 20.11 16.85 4.39
C LEU A 397 19.22 16.77 5.62
N CYS A 398 19.82 16.77 6.81
CA CYS A 398 19.12 16.71 8.10
C CYS A 398 18.71 18.09 8.62
N LYS A 399 18.80 19.14 7.79
CA LYS A 399 18.44 20.53 8.13
C LYS A 399 19.09 21.08 9.40
N ASN A 400 20.32 20.66 9.68
CA ASN A 400 21.08 21.02 10.87
C ASN A 400 20.35 20.67 12.19
N GLN A 401 19.43 19.71 12.16
CA GLN A 401 18.73 19.25 13.36
C GLN A 401 19.53 18.11 13.98
N ASN A 402 20.10 18.35 15.16
CA ASN A 402 20.99 17.39 15.82
C ASN A 402 20.30 16.05 16.09
N GLU A 403 19.01 16.03 16.46
CA GLU A 403 18.28 14.78 16.68
C GLU A 403 18.16 13.97 15.38
N VAL A 404 17.89 14.64 14.25
CA VAL A 404 17.79 14.01 12.93
C VAL A 404 19.14 13.48 12.46
N ILE A 405 20.22 14.24 12.68
CA ILE A 405 21.59 13.83 12.36
C ILE A 405 21.98 12.57 13.15
N GLN A 406 21.70 12.55 14.46
CA GLN A 406 21.97 11.37 15.29
C GLN A 406 21.20 10.13 14.82
N GLU A 407 19.91 10.29 14.52
CA GLU A 407 19.10 9.19 13.99
C GLU A 407 19.54 8.75 12.59
N PHE A 408 20.06 9.67 11.77
CA PHE A 408 20.64 9.36 10.47
C PHE A 408 21.85 8.44 10.62
N TYR A 409 22.78 8.78 11.51
CA TYR A 409 23.96 7.96 11.77
C TYR A 409 23.64 6.61 12.41
N LYS A 410 22.53 6.49 13.16
CA LYS A 410 22.05 5.18 13.66
C LYS A 410 21.42 4.33 12.57
N LEU A 411 20.68 4.95 11.65
CA LEU A 411 19.88 4.23 10.65
C LEU A 411 20.71 3.81 9.42
N LEU A 412 21.70 4.61 9.01
CA LEU A 412 22.52 4.32 7.84
C LEU A 412 23.28 2.97 7.93
N PRO A 413 23.97 2.63 9.03
CA PRO A 413 24.61 1.32 9.19
C PRO A 413 23.61 0.17 9.10
N VAL A 414 22.37 0.37 9.58
CA VAL A 414 21.33 -0.65 9.52
C VAL A 414 20.86 -0.87 8.09
N VAL A 415 20.51 0.22 7.39
CA VAL A 415 20.06 0.17 5.99
C VAL A 415 21.13 -0.44 5.08
N THR A 416 22.41 -0.18 5.36
CA THR A 416 23.53 -0.66 4.54
C THR A 416 24.16 -1.96 5.04
N ASN A 417 23.60 -2.57 6.10
CA ASN A 417 24.14 -3.77 6.73
C ASN A 417 24.30 -4.91 5.71
N ASN A 418 25.46 -5.56 5.74
CA ASN A 418 25.85 -6.65 4.84
C ASN A 418 25.77 -6.34 3.34
N THR A 419 25.81 -5.07 2.97
CA THR A 419 25.81 -4.66 1.55
C THR A 419 27.19 -4.16 1.10
N VAL A 420 27.31 -3.81 -0.18
CA VAL A 420 28.46 -3.11 -0.75
C VAL A 420 28.63 -1.68 -0.23
N TYR A 421 27.59 -1.10 0.39
CA TYR A 421 27.62 0.27 0.94
C TYR A 421 27.70 0.32 2.47
N ALA A 422 27.99 -0.82 3.10
CA ALA A 422 28.21 -0.88 4.54
C ALA A 422 29.26 0.17 4.96
N VAL A 423 29.06 0.80 6.13
CA VAL A 423 29.82 1.99 6.55
C VAL A 423 31.30 1.70 6.81
N ASP A 424 31.63 0.43 7.05
CA ASP A 424 32.99 -0.12 7.13
C ASP A 424 33.63 -0.37 5.76
N LYS A 425 32.83 -0.60 4.70
CA LYS A 425 33.30 -0.94 3.35
C LYS A 425 33.37 0.26 2.40
N LEU A 426 32.44 1.20 2.50
CA LEU A 426 32.38 2.39 1.65
C LEU A 426 32.92 3.62 2.39
N ASP A 427 33.81 4.37 1.74
CA ASP A 427 34.23 5.67 2.24
C ASP A 427 33.17 6.75 1.94
N TRP A 428 32.21 6.86 2.88
CA TRP A 428 31.09 7.79 2.80
C TRP A 428 31.50 9.27 2.77
N LYS A 429 32.74 9.63 3.13
CA LYS A 429 33.24 11.01 2.99
C LYS A 429 33.36 11.46 1.53
N ASN A 430 33.54 10.51 0.60
CA ASN A 430 33.54 10.79 -0.83
C ASN A 430 32.11 11.02 -1.39
N ILE A 431 31.09 10.68 -0.61
CA ILE A 431 29.68 10.82 -0.99
C ILE A 431 29.05 12.01 -0.29
N LEU A 432 29.33 12.20 1.00
CA LEU A 432 28.78 13.23 1.87
C LEU A 432 29.95 13.97 2.52
N ASN A 433 30.11 15.26 2.18
CA ASN A 433 31.33 16.03 2.46
C ASN A 433 31.68 16.16 3.95
N ASP A 434 30.66 16.13 4.80
CA ASP A 434 30.72 16.30 6.26
C ASP A 434 30.40 14.98 6.99
N PHE A 435 30.59 13.83 6.32
CA PHE A 435 30.35 12.53 6.96
C PHE A 435 31.38 12.23 8.05
N GLU A 436 30.88 12.03 9.25
CA GLU A 436 31.65 11.62 10.41
C GLU A 436 31.32 10.15 10.69
N LYS A 437 32.33 9.27 10.75
CA LYS A 437 32.08 7.92 11.24
C LYS A 437 31.71 8.04 12.72
N SER A 438 30.55 7.52 13.13
CA SER A 438 30.20 7.48 14.54
C SER A 438 31.31 6.74 15.27
N SER A 439 31.90 7.37 16.28
CA SER A 439 32.78 6.67 17.22
C SER A 439 31.86 5.76 18.04
N ASP A 440 32.12 4.46 18.01
CA ASP A 440 31.31 3.41 18.66
C ASP A 440 30.96 3.71 20.12
#